data_AF-A0A4P9WKV9-F1
#
_entry.id   AF-A0A4P9WKV9-F1
#
_cell.length_a   1.000
_cell.length_b   1.000
_cell.length_c   1.000
_cell.angle_alpha   90.00
_cell.angle_beta   90.00
_cell.angle_gamma   90.00
#
_symmetry.space_group_name_H-M   'P 1'
#
loop_
_entity.id
_entity.type
_entity.pdbx_description
1 polymer ?
#
loop_
_entity_poly.entity_id
_entity_poly.type
_entity_poly.pdbx_seq_one_letter_code
_entity_poly.pdbx_strand_id
1 'polypeptide(L)'
;VTEGDYFLINRQPSLTKHSIMAFNGYANTQSRTISFNPLLDSCFNADFDGDEMNAHMLCSEKSIKEGRERMSISACLKSSQNSTTSVPLLQDVMVGMYLLSDPDLVIPEYVWMSCIGYGLTDESIIEYKCRLLRNDCNMFSGSSLLSSVFPRDFVFSYESEGILFTEGIHRTGRLKSPVVNSKGMRGGLLDAIIDRYRYDPNIYCDFVTNLSRVVNIWLQHRSLTTSISECYIYDNDEQMLKDKLKDIVKEDEVLLDEAYGDQHTEEKEIATRKSISSVRNGLVFKARIKSNVKGGMEEIMYSGSKGNYDNVVQMRHLLGQQIVSDQRPQVPLIHFKGRELSPEARGMCYSSLSEGLEPWEMFYHAQAGRESIVIMGTQTSDTGYSQRKLVKFMENIVVSKHGVVKHSNGKIVQ
;
A
#
# COMPACT_ATOMS: atom_id res chain seq x y z
N VAL A 1 0.76 -29.70 19.94
CA VAL A 1 0.44 -29.25 18.57
C VAL A 1 0.79 -30.39 17.64
N THR A 2 -0.21 -31.14 17.24
CA THR A 2 -0.13 -32.10 16.14
C THR A 2 -0.53 -31.43 14.84
N GLU A 3 -0.06 -31.96 13.72
CA GLU A 3 -0.47 -31.48 12.40
C GLU A 3 -1.99 -31.65 12.24
N GLY A 4 -2.70 -30.55 11.95
CA GLY A 4 -4.16 -30.53 11.88
C GLY A 4 -4.87 -29.85 13.05
N ASP A 5 -4.16 -29.47 14.11
CA ASP A 5 -4.73 -28.70 15.22
C ASP A 5 -5.17 -27.30 14.74
N TYR A 6 -6.37 -26.86 15.14
CA TYR A 6 -6.90 -25.55 14.75
C TYR A 6 -6.66 -24.50 15.84
N PHE A 7 -6.20 -23.32 15.43
CA PHE A 7 -5.90 -22.19 16.32
C PHE A 7 -6.64 -20.94 15.86
N LEU A 8 -7.12 -20.14 16.82
CA LEU A 8 -7.43 -18.74 16.61
C LEU A 8 -6.18 -17.92 16.91
N ILE A 9 -5.75 -17.13 15.94
CA ILE A 9 -4.62 -16.22 16.10
C ILE A 9 -5.14 -14.79 16.13
N ASN A 10 -4.62 -14.00 17.07
CA ASN A 10 -4.91 -12.56 17.12
C ASN A 10 -3.67 -11.74 17.49
N ARG A 11 -3.64 -10.52 16.93
CA ARG A 11 -2.72 -9.45 17.33
C ARG A 11 -3.49 -8.39 18.11
N GLN A 12 -2.92 -7.94 19.22
CA GLN A 12 -3.50 -6.88 20.02
C GLN A 12 -2.98 -5.51 19.53
N PRO A 13 -3.81 -4.45 19.52
CA PRO A 13 -5.24 -4.43 19.84
C PRO A 13 -6.12 -4.95 18.70
N SER A 14 -7.11 -5.78 19.02
CA SER A 14 -8.03 -6.35 18.02
C SER A 14 -9.19 -5.40 17.73
N LEU A 15 -9.04 -4.55 16.72
CA LEU A 15 -10.03 -3.51 16.37
C LEU A 15 -11.08 -3.96 15.35
N THR A 16 -10.73 -4.95 14.52
CA THR A 16 -11.60 -5.44 13.44
C THR A 16 -11.87 -6.93 13.58
N LYS A 17 -12.91 -7.44 12.88
CA LYS A 17 -13.17 -8.88 12.84
C LYS A 17 -11.98 -9.68 12.29
N HIS A 18 -11.20 -9.10 11.37
CA HIS A 18 -10.07 -9.75 10.71
C HIS A 18 -8.83 -9.82 11.61
N SER A 19 -8.82 -9.09 12.72
CA SER A 19 -7.75 -9.14 13.70
C SER A 19 -7.75 -10.44 14.53
N ILE A 20 -8.78 -11.28 14.36
CA ILE A 20 -8.88 -12.63 14.94
C ILE A 20 -9.32 -13.60 13.83
N MET A 21 -8.44 -14.52 13.44
CA MET A 21 -8.73 -15.50 12.39
C MET A 21 -8.34 -16.92 12.80
N ALA A 22 -9.02 -17.91 12.20
CA ALA A 22 -8.75 -19.32 12.39
C ALA A 22 -7.75 -19.86 11.37
N PHE A 23 -6.79 -20.64 11.85
CA PHE A 23 -5.73 -21.27 11.08
C PHE A 23 -5.58 -22.73 11.43
N ASN A 24 -5.11 -23.50 10.44
CA ASN A 24 -4.56 -24.82 10.69
C ASN A 24 -3.10 -24.68 11.15
N GLY A 25 -2.76 -25.29 12.27
CA GLY A 25 -1.43 -25.27 12.86
C GLY A 25 -0.55 -26.38 12.30
N TYR A 26 0.69 -26.02 11.97
CA TYR A 26 1.76 -26.95 11.61
C TYR A 26 2.90 -26.77 12.60
N ALA A 27 3.40 -27.87 13.17
CA ALA A 27 4.51 -27.81 14.10
C ALA A 27 5.81 -27.53 13.33
N ASN A 28 6.34 -26.31 13.45
CA ASN A 28 7.67 -25.98 12.97
C ASN A 28 8.69 -26.28 14.08
N THR A 29 9.48 -27.34 13.92
CA THR A 29 10.51 -27.72 14.89
C THR A 29 11.80 -26.91 14.77
N GLN A 30 11.95 -26.12 13.71
CA GLN A 30 13.17 -25.36 13.40
C GLN A 30 13.14 -23.94 13.96
N SER A 31 11.96 -23.37 14.24
CA SER A 31 11.81 -22.01 14.76
C SER A 31 10.98 -21.95 16.03
N ARG A 32 11.21 -20.92 16.84
CA ARG A 32 10.40 -20.58 18.03
C ARG A 32 9.38 -19.46 17.77
N THR A 33 9.25 -19.02 16.51
CA THR A 33 8.34 -17.94 16.11
C THR A 33 7.08 -18.48 15.45
N ILE A 34 5.97 -17.75 15.61
CA ILE A 34 4.76 -17.99 14.81
C ILE A 34 5.06 -17.55 13.38
N SER A 35 4.83 -18.44 12.41
CA SER A 35 5.04 -18.16 10.99
C SER A 35 3.70 -18.21 10.26
N PHE A 36 3.39 -17.17 9.49
CA PHE A 36 2.20 -17.11 8.66
C PHE A 36 2.51 -16.38 7.33
N ASN A 37 1.58 -16.40 6.38
CA ASN A 37 1.78 -15.77 5.07
C ASN A 37 1.82 -14.23 5.22
N PRO A 38 2.88 -13.54 4.76
CA PRO A 38 3.01 -12.07 4.86
C PRO A 38 1.87 -11.27 4.24
N LEU A 39 1.10 -11.83 3.31
CA LEU A 39 -0.06 -11.13 2.74
C LEU A 39 -1.17 -10.87 3.77
N LEU A 40 -1.15 -11.59 4.89
CA LEU A 40 -2.09 -11.42 6.00
C LEU A 40 -1.69 -10.29 6.96
N ASP A 41 -0.54 -9.65 6.76
CA ASP A 41 -0.06 -8.54 7.58
C ASP A 41 -1.10 -7.42 7.67
N SER A 42 -1.76 -7.11 6.55
CA SER A 42 -2.85 -6.13 6.48
C SER A 42 -4.05 -6.46 7.38
N CYS A 43 -4.36 -7.74 7.59
CA CYS A 43 -5.47 -8.17 8.43
C CYS A 43 -5.15 -7.99 9.92
N PHE A 44 -3.90 -8.24 10.30
CA PHE A 44 -3.41 -8.12 11.69
C PHE A 44 -2.79 -6.76 12.01
N ASN A 45 -2.56 -5.94 10.98
CA ASN A 45 -1.75 -4.73 11.01
C ASN A 45 -0.34 -4.98 11.57
N ALA A 46 0.28 -6.11 11.20
CA ALA A 46 1.58 -6.57 11.70
C ALA A 46 2.74 -6.14 10.77
N ASP A 47 3.95 -5.96 11.31
CA ASP A 47 5.13 -5.49 10.56
C ASP A 47 6.46 -6.22 10.88
N PHE A 48 6.39 -7.36 11.59
CA PHE A 48 7.52 -8.29 11.85
C PHE A 48 8.79 -7.69 12.48
N ASP A 49 8.71 -6.51 13.10
CA ASP A 49 9.85 -5.83 13.74
C ASP A 49 10.07 -6.23 15.21
N GLY A 50 9.31 -7.22 15.70
CA GLY A 50 9.27 -7.63 17.11
C GLY A 50 7.86 -7.92 17.63
N ASP A 51 6.86 -7.85 16.75
CA ASP A 51 5.46 -8.13 17.07
C ASP A 51 5.20 -9.47 17.78
N GLU A 52 4.33 -9.40 18.80
CA GLU A 52 3.82 -10.58 19.50
C GLU A 52 2.35 -10.85 19.11
N MET A 53 2.01 -12.12 18.95
CA MET A 53 0.65 -12.58 18.66
C MET A 53 0.25 -13.67 19.63
N ASN A 54 -1.04 -13.72 19.94
CA ASN A 54 -1.62 -14.75 20.79
C ASN A 54 -2.24 -15.86 19.92
N ALA A 55 -2.08 -17.09 20.37
CA ALA A 55 -2.68 -18.27 19.74
C ALA A 55 -3.57 -19.00 20.76
N HIS A 56 -4.82 -19.22 20.39
CA HIS A 56 -5.82 -19.91 21.19
C HIS A 56 -6.23 -21.20 20.50
N MET A 57 -5.94 -22.35 21.12
CA MET A 57 -6.28 -23.66 20.55
C MET A 57 -7.78 -23.94 20.63
N LEU A 58 -8.37 -24.40 19.54
CA LEU A 58 -9.77 -24.81 19.48
C LEU A 58 -9.89 -26.30 19.82
N CYS A 59 -10.43 -26.61 21.01
CA CYS A 59 -10.46 -27.99 21.51
C CYS A 59 -11.71 -28.79 21.10
N SER A 60 -12.86 -28.13 20.89
CA SER A 60 -14.11 -28.83 20.60
C SER A 60 -14.37 -28.93 19.09
N GLU A 61 -14.93 -30.04 18.62
CA GLU A 61 -15.30 -30.19 17.19
C GLU A 61 -16.22 -29.07 16.70
N LYS A 62 -17.15 -28.62 17.55
CA LYS A 62 -18.05 -27.49 17.24
C LYS A 62 -17.28 -26.19 17.05
N SER A 63 -16.34 -25.89 17.93
CA SER A 63 -15.51 -24.68 17.81
C SER A 63 -14.57 -24.76 16.61
N ILE A 64 -13.99 -25.94 16.32
CA ILE A 64 -13.15 -26.14 15.14
C ILE A 64 -13.97 -25.91 13.86
N LYS A 65 -15.18 -26.48 13.79
CA LYS A 65 -16.09 -26.28 12.66
C LYS A 65 -16.46 -24.80 12.49
N GLU A 66 -16.81 -24.11 13.57
CA GLU A 66 -17.11 -22.68 13.53
C GLU A 66 -15.92 -21.84 13.08
N GLY A 67 -14.74 -22.09 13.62
CA GLY A 67 -13.50 -21.43 13.20
C GLY A 67 -13.24 -21.63 11.71
N ARG A 68 -13.34 -22.86 11.22
CA ARG A 68 -13.12 -23.21 9.82
C ARG A 68 -14.12 -22.59 8.86
N GLU A 69 -15.41 -22.58 9.20
CA GLU A 69 -16.47 -22.11 8.32
C GLU A 69 -16.69 -20.59 8.35
N ARG A 70 -16.42 -19.94 9.49
CA ARG A 70 -16.76 -18.51 9.68
C ARG A 70 -15.57 -17.60 9.92
N MET A 71 -14.49 -18.10 10.51
CA MET A 71 -13.33 -17.30 10.93
C MET A 71 -12.07 -17.58 10.10
N SER A 72 -12.17 -18.45 9.11
CA SER A 72 -11.09 -18.72 8.16
C SER A 72 -10.92 -17.54 7.19
N ILE A 73 -9.72 -17.45 6.60
CA ILE A 73 -9.41 -16.44 5.59
C ILE A 73 -10.36 -16.52 4.40
N SER A 74 -10.67 -17.74 3.94
CA SER A 74 -11.60 -18.00 2.84
C SER A 74 -13.01 -17.44 3.13
N ALA A 75 -13.46 -17.46 4.38
CA ALA A 75 -14.72 -16.83 4.79
C ALA A 75 -14.62 -15.31 4.96
N CYS A 76 -13.41 -14.78 5.15
CA CYS A 76 -13.13 -13.38 5.49
C CYS A 76 -12.42 -12.59 4.38
N LEU A 77 -12.47 -13.05 3.13
CA LEU A 77 -11.78 -12.41 1.99
C LEU A 77 -12.26 -10.98 1.69
N LYS A 78 -13.52 -10.65 2.01
CA LYS A 78 -14.06 -9.30 1.85
C LYS A 78 -14.40 -8.66 3.18
N SER A 79 -14.03 -7.38 3.28
CA SER A 79 -14.41 -6.55 4.41
C SER A 79 -15.87 -6.13 4.29
N SER A 80 -16.60 -6.26 5.40
CA SER A 80 -17.99 -5.79 5.48
C SER A 80 -18.11 -4.27 5.55
N GLN A 81 -17.01 -3.55 5.82
CA GLN A 81 -17.02 -2.10 5.98
C GLN A 81 -17.07 -1.37 4.63
N ASN A 82 -16.24 -1.78 3.67
CA ASN A 82 -16.05 -1.10 2.39
C ASN A 82 -16.25 -2.06 1.19
N SER A 83 -16.56 -3.35 1.44
CA SER A 83 -16.70 -4.40 0.41
C SER A 83 -15.44 -4.63 -0.45
N THR A 84 -14.28 -4.17 0.01
CA THR A 84 -13.01 -4.44 -0.65
C THR A 84 -12.38 -5.72 -0.12
N THR A 85 -11.41 -6.22 -0.88
CA THR A 85 -10.56 -7.34 -0.49
C THR A 85 -9.82 -7.04 0.83
N SER A 86 -9.89 -7.97 1.77
CA SER A 86 -9.20 -7.92 3.08
C SER A 86 -7.75 -8.40 2.99
N VAL A 87 -7.41 -9.20 1.97
CA VAL A 87 -6.06 -9.74 1.72
C VAL A 87 -5.50 -9.12 0.42
N PRO A 88 -5.08 -7.84 0.43
CA PRO A 88 -4.42 -7.23 -0.71
C PRO A 88 -3.08 -7.91 -1.00
N LEU A 89 -2.63 -7.80 -2.24
CA LEU A 89 -1.26 -8.10 -2.59
C LEU A 89 -0.37 -6.94 -2.12
N LEU A 90 0.74 -7.25 -1.44
CA LEU A 90 1.64 -6.27 -0.83
C LEU A 90 3.11 -6.56 -1.16
N GLN A 91 3.98 -5.58 -0.90
CA GLN A 91 5.44 -5.73 -0.94
C GLN A 91 5.95 -6.36 -2.26
N ASP A 92 6.80 -7.38 -2.17
CA ASP A 92 7.50 -8.00 -3.29
C ASP A 92 6.53 -8.59 -4.32
N VAL A 93 5.41 -9.16 -3.88
CA VAL A 93 4.42 -9.74 -4.80
C VAL A 93 3.83 -8.67 -5.71
N MET A 94 3.57 -7.48 -5.18
CA MET A 94 3.09 -6.34 -5.98
C MET A 94 4.14 -5.82 -6.95
N VAL A 95 5.39 -5.68 -6.49
CA VAL A 95 6.48 -5.21 -7.36
C VAL A 95 6.70 -6.21 -8.48
N GLY A 96 6.81 -7.50 -8.16
CA GLY A 96 7.02 -8.54 -9.15
C GLY A 96 5.86 -8.68 -10.13
N MET A 97 4.61 -8.51 -9.68
CA MET A 97 3.45 -8.46 -10.59
C MET A 97 3.52 -7.29 -11.57
N TYR A 98 3.92 -6.10 -11.10
CA TYR A 98 4.15 -4.94 -11.95
C TYR A 98 5.26 -5.19 -12.98
N LEU A 99 6.39 -5.76 -12.54
CA LEU A 99 7.52 -6.02 -13.42
C LEU A 99 7.27 -7.13 -14.44
N LEU A 100 6.55 -8.19 -14.05
CA LEU A 100 6.13 -9.27 -14.96
C LEU A 100 5.10 -8.78 -15.99
N SER A 101 4.31 -7.76 -15.65
CA SER A 101 3.35 -7.16 -16.58
C SER A 101 4.00 -6.24 -17.65
N ASP A 102 5.32 -6.10 -17.65
CA ASP A 102 6.04 -5.34 -18.67
C ASP A 102 5.96 -6.06 -20.04
N PRO A 103 5.41 -5.43 -21.11
CA PRO A 103 5.32 -6.05 -22.43
C PRO A 103 6.68 -6.42 -23.04
N ASP A 104 7.74 -5.69 -22.68
CA ASP A 104 9.08 -5.89 -23.24
C ASP A 104 9.86 -7.00 -22.52
N LEU A 105 9.33 -7.53 -21.40
CA LEU A 105 10.03 -8.54 -20.61
C LEU A 105 9.95 -9.92 -21.26
N VAL A 106 11.12 -10.46 -21.59
CA VAL A 106 11.32 -11.85 -22.02
C VAL A 106 12.06 -12.61 -20.92
N ILE A 107 11.49 -13.73 -20.50
CA ILE A 107 12.01 -14.58 -19.43
C ILE A 107 12.80 -15.74 -20.07
N PRO A 108 14.05 -16.00 -19.64
CA PRO A 108 14.78 -17.16 -20.10
C PRO A 108 14.04 -18.46 -19.79
N GLU A 109 14.12 -19.43 -20.71
CA GLU A 109 13.38 -20.70 -20.61
C GLU A 109 13.61 -21.44 -19.29
N TYR A 110 14.86 -21.49 -18.81
CA TYR A 110 15.17 -22.16 -17.55
C TYR A 110 14.47 -21.49 -16.34
N VAL A 111 14.40 -20.16 -16.31
CA VAL A 111 13.70 -19.40 -15.25
C VAL A 111 12.20 -19.65 -15.33
N TRP A 112 11.64 -19.62 -16.55
CA TRP A 112 10.22 -19.89 -16.79
C TRP A 112 9.84 -21.28 -16.27
N MET A 113 10.66 -22.29 -16.58
CA MET A 113 10.42 -23.68 -16.17
C MET A 113 10.49 -23.83 -14.65
N SER A 114 11.47 -23.19 -14.01
CA SER A 114 11.55 -23.14 -12.54
C SER A 114 10.30 -22.50 -11.93
N CYS A 115 9.86 -21.34 -12.44
CA CYS A 115 8.71 -20.64 -11.89
C CYS A 115 7.41 -21.47 -11.97
N ILE A 116 7.16 -22.10 -13.10
CA ILE A 116 5.94 -22.88 -13.31
C ILE A 116 5.97 -24.23 -12.60
N GLY A 117 7.12 -24.89 -12.51
CA GLY A 117 7.25 -26.16 -11.80
C GLY A 117 6.89 -26.09 -10.32
N TYR A 118 7.07 -24.92 -9.69
CA TYR A 118 6.67 -24.69 -8.29
C TYR A 118 5.27 -24.07 -8.13
N GLY A 119 4.76 -23.42 -9.18
CA GLY A 119 3.49 -22.67 -9.13
C GLY A 119 2.27 -23.46 -9.58
N LEU A 120 2.45 -24.50 -10.39
CA LEU A 120 1.37 -25.23 -11.07
C LEU A 120 1.58 -26.75 -11.01
N THR A 121 0.47 -27.50 -11.05
CA THR A 121 0.50 -28.97 -11.18
C THR A 121 0.75 -29.39 -12.63
N ASP A 122 1.35 -30.56 -12.87
CA ASP A 122 1.71 -31.03 -14.22
C ASP A 122 0.54 -31.00 -15.23
N GLU A 123 -0.66 -31.39 -14.81
CA GLU A 123 -1.86 -31.36 -15.66
C GLU A 123 -2.26 -29.93 -16.07
N SER A 124 -2.13 -28.98 -15.15
CA SER A 124 -2.44 -27.58 -15.42
C SER A 124 -1.43 -26.91 -16.37
N ILE A 125 -0.19 -27.40 -16.42
CA ILE A 125 0.86 -26.86 -17.30
C ILE A 125 0.56 -27.17 -18.77
N ILE A 126 0.16 -28.41 -19.08
CA ILE A 126 -0.12 -28.83 -20.46
C ILE A 126 -1.28 -28.00 -21.02
N GLU A 127 -2.36 -27.91 -20.25
CA GLU A 127 -3.53 -27.12 -20.65
C GLU A 127 -3.20 -25.64 -20.80
N TYR A 128 -2.37 -25.11 -19.90
CA TYR A 128 -1.92 -23.73 -19.97
C TYR A 128 -1.12 -23.44 -21.24
N LYS A 129 -0.21 -24.34 -21.64
CA LYS A 129 0.53 -24.22 -22.91
C LYS A 129 -0.42 -24.22 -24.11
N CYS A 130 -1.42 -25.11 -24.13
CA CYS A 130 -2.45 -25.11 -25.17
C CYS A 130 -3.23 -23.79 -25.21
N ARG A 131 -3.55 -23.21 -24.05
CA ARG A 131 -4.26 -21.93 -23.94
C ARG A 131 -3.47 -20.77 -24.53
N LEU A 132 -2.15 -20.73 -24.28
CA LEU A 132 -1.26 -19.73 -24.87
C LEU A 132 -1.17 -19.86 -26.39
N LEU A 133 -1.04 -21.09 -26.90
CA LEU A 133 -0.96 -21.35 -28.34
C LEU A 133 -2.23 -20.94 -29.08
N ARG A 134 -3.41 -21.17 -28.51
CA ARG A 134 -4.69 -20.73 -29.10
C ARG A 134 -4.82 -19.22 -29.22
N ASN A 135 -4.13 -18.51 -28.33
CA ASN A 135 -4.25 -17.08 -28.15
C ASN A 135 -3.07 -16.32 -28.81
N ASP A 136 -2.19 -17.01 -29.54
CA ASP A 136 -1.00 -16.46 -30.20
C ASP A 136 -0.08 -15.64 -29.26
N CYS A 137 0.04 -16.07 -28.00
CA CYS A 137 0.90 -15.42 -27.00
C CYS A 137 2.29 -16.04 -26.95
N ASN A 138 3.33 -15.20 -26.81
CA ASN A 138 4.68 -15.68 -26.54
C ASN A 138 4.74 -16.31 -25.14
N MET A 139 5.06 -17.61 -25.07
CA MET A 139 5.14 -18.35 -23.81
C MET A 139 6.14 -17.75 -22.83
N PHE A 140 7.25 -17.21 -23.33
CA PHE A 140 8.36 -16.65 -22.52
C PHE A 140 8.15 -15.18 -22.13
N SER A 141 7.01 -14.58 -22.46
CA SER A 141 6.69 -13.23 -21.97
C SER A 141 6.39 -13.25 -20.47
N GLY A 142 6.74 -12.18 -19.76
CA GLY A 142 6.36 -11.99 -18.36
C GLY A 142 4.85 -12.02 -18.14
N SER A 143 4.08 -11.42 -19.05
CA SER A 143 2.61 -11.42 -18.97
C SER A 143 2.04 -12.82 -19.12
N SER A 144 2.68 -13.67 -19.94
CA SER A 144 2.33 -15.08 -20.02
C SER A 144 2.63 -15.77 -18.69
N LEU A 145 3.85 -15.68 -18.15
CA LEU A 145 4.16 -16.30 -16.85
C LEU A 145 3.16 -15.90 -15.76
N LEU A 146 2.78 -14.63 -15.69
CA LEU A 146 1.75 -14.14 -14.77
C LEU A 146 0.38 -14.79 -15.02
N SER A 147 -0.04 -14.88 -16.29
CA SER A 147 -1.30 -15.49 -16.71
C SER A 147 -1.44 -16.97 -16.35
N SER A 148 -0.33 -17.66 -16.06
CA SER A 148 -0.33 -19.06 -15.65
C SER A 148 -1.13 -19.31 -14.37
N VAL A 149 -1.16 -18.34 -13.45
CA VAL A 149 -1.82 -18.44 -12.15
C VAL A 149 -3.30 -18.06 -12.21
N PHE A 150 -3.71 -17.28 -13.22
CA PHE A 150 -5.09 -16.79 -13.31
C PHE A 150 -6.09 -17.89 -13.69
N PRO A 151 -7.29 -17.88 -13.10
CA PRO A 151 -8.37 -18.79 -13.46
C PRO A 151 -8.72 -18.73 -14.96
N ARG A 152 -9.14 -19.86 -15.52
CA ARG A 152 -9.27 -20.08 -16.98
C ARG A 152 -10.34 -19.22 -17.64
N ASP A 153 -11.47 -19.03 -16.97
CA ASP A 153 -12.60 -18.27 -17.48
C ASP A 153 -12.55 -16.80 -17.04
N PHE A 154 -11.44 -16.35 -16.44
CA PHE A 154 -11.33 -14.99 -15.93
C PHE A 154 -11.28 -13.97 -17.07
N VAL A 155 -12.18 -13.00 -17.02
CA VAL A 155 -12.27 -11.89 -17.97
C VAL A 155 -12.38 -10.61 -17.17
N PHE A 156 -11.52 -9.64 -17.48
CA PHE A 156 -11.46 -8.37 -16.78
C PHE A 156 -10.94 -7.29 -17.72
N SER A 157 -11.55 -6.12 -17.71
CA SER A 157 -11.10 -4.95 -18.46
C SER A 157 -11.08 -3.73 -17.56
N TYR A 158 -10.04 -2.92 -17.71
CA TYR A 158 -9.88 -1.65 -16.99
C TYR A 158 -9.40 -0.59 -17.97
N GLU A 159 -10.35 0.14 -18.56
CA GLU A 159 -10.12 1.04 -19.71
C GLU A 159 -9.09 2.14 -19.41
N SER A 160 -9.13 2.73 -18.21
CA SER A 160 -8.28 3.90 -17.90
C SER A 160 -6.76 3.62 -17.89
N GLU A 161 -6.35 2.37 -17.64
CA GLU A 161 -4.94 1.94 -17.70
C GLU A 161 -4.71 0.93 -18.86
N GLY A 162 -5.71 0.73 -19.72
CA GLY A 162 -5.63 -0.17 -20.88
C GLY A 162 -5.41 -1.64 -20.52
N ILE A 163 -5.85 -2.07 -19.34
CA ILE A 163 -5.64 -3.45 -18.87
C ILE A 163 -6.74 -4.36 -19.41
N LEU A 164 -6.34 -5.48 -20.02
CA LEU A 164 -7.26 -6.47 -20.59
C LEU A 164 -6.83 -7.89 -20.24
N PHE A 165 -7.78 -8.64 -19.69
CA PHE A 165 -7.71 -10.08 -19.47
C PHE A 165 -8.79 -10.79 -20.26
N THR A 166 -8.38 -11.77 -21.06
CA THR A 166 -9.26 -12.65 -21.84
C THR A 166 -8.88 -14.10 -21.57
N GLU A 167 -9.83 -14.94 -21.17
CA GLU A 167 -9.57 -16.36 -20.87
C GLU A 167 -8.44 -16.57 -19.84
N GLY A 168 -8.33 -15.68 -18.86
CA GLY A 168 -7.27 -15.68 -17.85
C GLY A 168 -5.88 -15.33 -18.39
N ILE A 169 -5.77 -14.83 -19.62
CA ILE A 169 -4.53 -14.30 -20.18
C ILE A 169 -4.51 -12.78 -20.10
N HIS A 170 -3.45 -12.25 -19.49
CA HIS A 170 -3.11 -10.84 -19.49
C HIS A 170 -2.58 -10.43 -20.87
N ARG A 171 -3.31 -9.54 -21.55
CA ARG A 171 -3.01 -9.11 -22.92
C ARG A 171 -2.25 -7.79 -22.97
N THR A 172 -2.72 -6.80 -22.23
CA THR A 172 -2.22 -5.43 -22.30
C THR A 172 -2.29 -4.75 -20.94
N GLY A 173 -1.50 -3.70 -20.76
CA GLY A 173 -1.48 -2.85 -19.57
C GLY A 173 -0.41 -3.29 -18.56
N ARG A 174 -0.01 -2.38 -17.65
CA ARG A 174 0.85 -2.73 -16.51
C ARG A 174 0.04 -2.77 -15.23
N LEU A 175 0.26 -3.79 -14.41
CA LEU A 175 -0.53 -4.05 -13.22
C LEU A 175 0.06 -3.30 -12.02
N LYS A 176 -0.57 -2.19 -11.66
CA LYS A 176 -0.19 -1.36 -10.50
C LYS A 176 -1.14 -1.62 -9.32
N SER A 177 -0.65 -1.44 -8.10
CA SER A 177 -1.41 -1.58 -6.85
C SER A 177 -2.81 -0.93 -6.87
N PRO A 178 -3.01 0.30 -7.41
CA PRO A 178 -4.32 0.93 -7.43
C PRO A 178 -5.38 0.17 -8.24
N VAL A 179 -4.96 -0.54 -9.30
CA VAL A 179 -5.87 -1.35 -10.13
C VAL A 179 -6.03 -2.75 -9.55
N VAL A 180 -4.95 -3.31 -9.01
CA VAL A 180 -4.94 -4.67 -8.48
C VAL A 180 -5.73 -4.76 -7.18
N ASN A 181 -5.37 -3.96 -6.18
CA ASN A 181 -5.94 -4.00 -4.84
C ASN A 181 -7.22 -3.18 -4.69
N SER A 182 -7.45 -2.22 -5.61
CA SER A 182 -8.43 -1.14 -5.49
C SER A 182 -8.17 -0.25 -4.27
N LYS A 183 -7.94 1.06 -4.46
CA LYS A 183 -7.70 2.03 -3.36
C LYS A 183 -8.98 2.28 -2.53
N GLY A 184 -9.62 1.25 -1.99
CA GLY A 184 -10.85 1.39 -1.21
C GLY A 184 -12.13 1.57 -2.05
N MET A 185 -12.06 1.43 -3.38
CA MET A 185 -13.21 1.54 -4.29
C MET A 185 -13.51 0.20 -4.95
N ARG A 186 -14.78 -0.20 -5.06
CA ARG A 186 -15.13 -1.45 -5.76
C ARG A 186 -14.61 -1.46 -7.20
N GLY A 187 -14.06 -2.58 -7.63
CA GLY A 187 -13.71 -2.83 -9.03
C GLY A 187 -12.23 -3.08 -9.31
N GLY A 188 -11.42 -3.37 -8.29
CA GLY A 188 -10.06 -3.87 -8.53
C GLY A 188 -10.04 -5.28 -9.10
N LEU A 189 -8.88 -5.68 -9.59
CA LEU A 189 -8.64 -7.02 -10.13
C LEU A 189 -8.96 -8.11 -9.09
N LEU A 190 -8.51 -7.95 -7.84
CA LEU A 190 -8.75 -8.93 -6.77
C LEU A 190 -10.24 -9.00 -6.40
N ASP A 191 -10.91 -7.85 -6.33
CA ASP A 191 -12.35 -7.80 -6.05
C ASP A 191 -13.14 -8.53 -7.15
N ALA A 192 -12.75 -8.38 -8.42
CA ALA A 192 -13.38 -9.05 -9.56
C ALA A 192 -13.20 -10.58 -9.52
N ILE A 193 -12.02 -11.07 -9.10
CA ILE A 193 -11.79 -12.50 -8.88
C ILE A 193 -12.71 -13.00 -7.77
N ILE A 194 -12.74 -12.33 -6.62
CA ILE A 194 -13.55 -12.77 -5.47
C ILE A 194 -15.05 -12.75 -5.81
N ASP A 195 -15.53 -11.73 -6.53
CA ASP A 195 -16.94 -11.65 -6.91
C ASP A 195 -17.34 -12.72 -7.92
N ARG A 196 -16.46 -13.05 -8.87
CA ARG A 196 -16.70 -14.09 -9.87
C ARG A 196 -16.71 -15.49 -9.24
N TYR A 197 -15.77 -15.77 -8.35
CA TYR A 197 -15.62 -17.08 -7.70
C TYR A 197 -16.20 -17.10 -6.27
N ARG A 198 -17.21 -16.28 -5.97
CA ARG A 198 -17.78 -16.14 -4.63
C ARG A 198 -18.25 -17.45 -4.00
N TYR A 199 -18.64 -18.44 -4.82
CA TYR A 199 -19.11 -19.75 -4.35
C TYR A 199 -17.97 -20.72 -4.01
N ASP A 200 -16.74 -20.47 -4.46
CA ASP A 200 -15.56 -21.24 -4.09
C ASP A 200 -14.39 -20.31 -3.72
N PRO A 201 -14.35 -19.84 -2.46
CA PRO A 201 -13.32 -18.92 -1.99
C PRO A 201 -11.91 -19.53 -2.00
N ASN A 202 -11.77 -20.86 -2.09
CA ASN A 202 -10.46 -21.50 -2.11
C ASN A 202 -9.69 -21.16 -3.39
N ILE A 203 -10.39 -20.94 -4.50
CA ILE A 203 -9.79 -20.51 -5.78
C ILE A 203 -8.97 -19.23 -5.58
N TYR A 204 -9.47 -18.28 -4.79
CA TYR A 204 -8.75 -17.04 -4.50
C TYR A 204 -7.52 -17.29 -3.61
N CYS A 205 -7.67 -18.10 -2.56
CA CYS A 205 -6.54 -18.46 -1.69
C CYS A 205 -5.42 -19.17 -2.46
N ASP A 206 -5.78 -20.09 -3.35
CA ASP A 206 -4.84 -20.82 -4.21
C ASP A 206 -4.20 -19.87 -5.23
N PHE A 207 -4.98 -18.98 -5.84
CA PHE A 207 -4.49 -17.93 -6.74
C PHE A 207 -3.41 -17.07 -6.05
N VAL A 208 -3.72 -16.51 -4.88
CA VAL A 208 -2.79 -15.64 -4.13
C VAL A 208 -1.54 -16.40 -3.70
N THR A 209 -1.69 -17.65 -3.25
CA THR A 209 -0.56 -18.49 -2.83
C THR A 209 0.36 -18.83 -3.99
N ASN A 210 -0.20 -19.27 -5.11
CA ASN A 210 0.56 -19.63 -6.30
C ASN A 210 1.21 -18.40 -6.95
N LEU A 211 0.51 -17.27 -6.96
CA LEU A 211 1.05 -16.01 -7.46
C LEU A 211 2.27 -15.60 -6.63
N SER A 212 2.15 -15.64 -5.31
CA SER A 212 3.27 -15.30 -4.40
C SER A 212 4.47 -16.20 -4.64
N ARG A 213 4.26 -17.52 -4.82
CA ARG A 213 5.35 -18.46 -5.12
C ARG A 213 6.04 -18.16 -6.45
N VAL A 214 5.27 -18.03 -7.53
CA VAL A 214 5.79 -17.75 -8.88
C VAL A 214 6.58 -16.45 -8.89
N VAL A 215 6.01 -15.39 -8.32
CA VAL A 215 6.64 -14.07 -8.26
C VAL A 215 7.91 -14.10 -7.43
N ASN A 216 7.89 -14.71 -6.24
CA ASN A 216 9.06 -14.75 -5.37
C ASN A 216 10.22 -15.55 -5.97
N ILE A 217 9.94 -16.67 -6.64
CA ILE A 217 10.96 -17.45 -7.36
C ILE A 217 11.54 -16.62 -8.51
N TRP A 218 10.70 -15.93 -9.26
CA TRP A 218 11.16 -15.06 -10.34
C TRP A 218 12.03 -13.91 -9.82
N LEU A 219 11.66 -13.29 -8.70
CA LEU A 219 12.45 -12.23 -8.05
C LEU A 219 13.79 -12.75 -7.48
N GLN A 220 13.92 -14.03 -7.16
CA GLN A 220 15.23 -14.61 -6.81
C GLN A 220 16.18 -14.62 -8.02
N HIS A 221 15.66 -14.80 -9.23
CA HIS A 221 16.44 -14.73 -10.47
C HIS A 221 16.68 -13.29 -10.95
N ARG A 222 15.69 -12.40 -10.74
CA ARG A 222 15.81 -10.96 -11.02
C ARG A 222 15.92 -10.19 -9.71
N SER A 223 17.15 -9.94 -9.27
CA SER A 223 17.41 -9.14 -8.08
C SER A 223 16.84 -7.72 -8.21
N LEU A 224 16.08 -7.30 -7.21
CA LEU A 224 15.65 -5.92 -7.01
C LEU A 224 16.43 -5.34 -5.82
N THR A 225 17.05 -4.19 -6.02
CA THR A 225 17.80 -3.50 -4.96
C THR A 225 17.58 -2.00 -5.08
N THR A 226 17.81 -1.29 -3.98
CA THR A 226 17.79 0.17 -3.96
C THR A 226 19.14 0.67 -3.45
N SER A 227 19.63 1.76 -4.03
CA SER A 227 20.93 2.34 -3.68
C SER A 227 20.78 3.82 -3.36
N ILE A 228 21.66 4.33 -2.50
CA ILE A 228 21.73 5.76 -2.20
C ILE A 228 22.02 6.60 -3.45
N SER A 229 22.69 6.01 -4.46
CA SER A 229 22.92 6.67 -5.75
C SER A 229 21.61 7.07 -6.44
N GLU A 230 20.52 6.35 -6.22
CA GLU A 230 19.20 6.67 -6.78
C GLU A 230 18.55 7.89 -6.11
N CYS A 231 19.08 8.37 -4.98
CA CYS A 231 18.59 9.56 -4.27
C CYS A 231 19.32 10.85 -4.66
N TYR A 232 20.44 10.75 -5.37
CA TYR A 232 21.22 11.92 -5.80
C TYR A 232 20.81 12.38 -7.20
N ILE A 233 20.80 13.69 -7.37
CA ILE A 233 20.58 14.34 -8.66
C ILE A 233 21.92 14.43 -9.38
N TYR A 234 22.03 13.79 -10.55
CA TYR A 234 23.19 13.92 -11.44
C TYR A 234 22.87 14.70 -12.72
N ASP A 235 21.60 14.96 -12.99
CA ASP A 235 21.16 15.66 -14.20
C ASP A 235 21.17 17.19 -13.98
N ASN A 236 21.86 17.90 -14.88
CA ASN A 236 21.91 19.37 -14.89
C ASN A 236 20.49 19.96 -14.95
N ASP A 237 19.55 19.30 -15.62
CA ASP A 237 18.19 19.80 -15.72
C ASP A 237 17.42 19.74 -14.39
N GLU A 238 17.67 18.72 -13.56
CA GLU A 238 17.07 18.60 -12.23
C GLU A 238 17.67 19.62 -11.26
N GLN A 239 18.96 19.96 -11.43
CA GLN A 239 19.59 21.07 -10.72
C GLN A 239 18.99 22.43 -11.12
N MET A 240 18.85 22.70 -12.43
CA MET A 240 18.19 23.92 -12.91
C MET A 240 16.74 24.03 -12.43
N LEU A 241 16.07 22.89 -12.26
CA LEU A 241 14.72 22.84 -11.68
C LEU A 241 14.77 23.31 -10.23
N LYS A 242 15.68 22.77 -9.43
CA LYS A 242 15.85 23.14 -8.02
C LYS A 242 16.12 24.64 -7.85
N ASP A 243 16.96 25.22 -8.70
CA ASP A 243 17.27 26.64 -8.65
C ASP A 243 16.06 27.52 -9.02
N LYS A 244 15.35 27.16 -10.10
CA LYS A 244 14.09 27.84 -10.47
C LYS A 244 13.05 27.82 -9.36
N LEU A 245 13.03 26.81 -8.50
CA LEU A 245 12.10 26.74 -7.37
C LEU A 245 12.45 27.73 -6.28
N LYS A 246 13.75 27.88 -5.98
CA LYS A 246 14.23 28.91 -5.05
C LYS A 246 13.82 30.28 -5.55
N ASP A 247 13.89 30.51 -6.86
CA ASP A 247 13.52 31.77 -7.48
C ASP A 247 12.01 32.01 -7.44
N ILE A 248 11.17 31.03 -7.82
CA ILE A 248 9.70 31.17 -7.78
C ILE A 248 9.20 31.45 -6.35
N VAL A 249 9.74 30.75 -5.36
CA VAL A 249 9.33 30.94 -3.96
C VAL A 249 9.71 32.34 -3.47
N LYS A 250 10.82 32.90 -3.93
CA LYS A 250 11.24 34.27 -3.61
C LYS A 250 10.39 35.31 -4.36
N GLU A 251 10.09 35.08 -5.63
CA GLU A 251 9.25 35.97 -6.44
C GLU A 251 7.83 36.08 -5.89
N ASP A 252 7.22 34.95 -5.51
CA ASP A 252 5.88 34.92 -4.91
C ASP A 252 5.83 35.68 -3.57
N GLU A 253 6.91 35.66 -2.78
CA GLU A 253 6.97 36.40 -1.53
C GLU A 253 6.98 37.92 -1.77
N VAL A 254 7.78 38.40 -2.72
CA VAL A 254 7.84 39.83 -3.07
C VAL A 254 6.47 40.32 -3.53
N LEU A 255 5.78 39.53 -4.36
CA LEU A 255 4.44 39.86 -4.84
C LEU A 255 3.39 39.89 -3.72
N LEU A 256 3.49 38.99 -2.74
CA LEU A 256 2.56 38.94 -1.60
C LEU A 256 2.78 40.08 -0.61
N ASP A 257 4.02 40.52 -0.43
CA ASP A 257 4.34 41.69 0.38
C ASP A 257 3.84 42.99 -0.23
N GLU A 258 3.95 43.13 -1.56
CA GLU A 258 3.39 44.26 -2.32
C GLU A 258 1.84 44.27 -2.32
N ALA A 259 1.20 43.10 -2.39
CA ALA A 259 -0.24 43.00 -2.60
C ALA A 259 -1.12 43.24 -1.35
N TYR A 260 -0.65 42.86 -0.15
CA TYR A 260 -1.54 42.77 1.02
C TYR A 260 -1.12 43.64 2.23
N GLY A 261 0.08 44.25 2.22
CA GLY A 261 0.54 45.08 3.35
C GLY A 261 0.52 44.38 4.72
N ASP A 262 0.65 45.12 5.83
CA ASP A 262 0.81 44.56 7.19
C ASP A 262 -0.51 44.08 7.84
N GLN A 263 -1.67 44.36 7.23
CA GLN A 263 -3.01 44.20 7.87
C GLN A 263 -3.76 42.90 7.51
N HIS A 264 -3.31 42.14 6.52
CA HIS A 264 -3.99 40.91 6.04
C HIS A 264 -3.10 39.67 6.15
N THR A 265 -2.66 39.35 7.37
CA THR A 265 -1.73 38.26 7.67
C THR A 265 -2.30 36.86 7.38
N GLU A 266 -3.58 36.60 7.66
CA GLU A 266 -4.19 35.28 7.40
C GLU A 266 -4.40 34.99 5.92
N GLU A 267 -4.87 35.96 5.13
CA GLU A 267 -5.07 35.79 3.69
C GLU A 267 -3.74 35.63 2.96
N LYS A 268 -2.72 36.41 3.36
CA LYS A 268 -1.32 36.23 2.93
C LYS A 268 -0.82 34.80 3.20
N GLU A 269 -1.05 34.29 4.41
CA GLU A 269 -0.64 32.93 4.79
C GLU A 269 -1.31 31.85 3.92
N ILE A 270 -2.61 31.99 3.66
CA ILE A 270 -3.35 31.04 2.81
C ILE A 270 -2.85 31.09 1.37
N ALA A 271 -2.61 32.30 0.83
CA ALA A 271 -2.07 32.48 -0.53
C ALA A 271 -0.67 31.87 -0.65
N THR A 272 0.22 32.17 0.30
CA THR A 272 1.59 31.62 0.34
C THR A 272 1.58 30.10 0.36
N ARG A 273 0.72 29.48 1.19
CA ARG A 273 0.59 28.01 1.26
C ARG A 273 0.11 27.42 -0.04
N LYS A 274 -0.85 28.07 -0.73
CA LYS A 274 -1.35 27.62 -2.04
C LYS A 274 -0.25 27.70 -3.10
N SER A 275 0.52 28.78 -3.12
CA SER A 275 1.69 28.94 -3.98
C SER A 275 2.71 27.83 -3.76
N ILE A 276 3.17 27.64 -2.52
CA ILE A 276 4.13 26.58 -2.17
C ILE A 276 3.60 25.18 -2.56
N SER A 277 2.32 24.91 -2.30
CA SER A 277 1.67 23.65 -2.68
C SER A 277 1.61 23.45 -4.19
N SER A 278 1.30 24.50 -4.96
CA SER A 278 1.27 24.44 -6.42
C SER A 278 2.66 24.17 -7.01
N VAL A 279 3.68 24.83 -6.48
CA VAL A 279 5.09 24.62 -6.85
C VAL A 279 5.50 23.18 -6.56
N ARG A 280 5.17 22.66 -5.37
CA ARG A 280 5.42 21.26 -5.01
C ARG A 280 4.72 20.27 -5.93
N ASN A 281 3.45 20.53 -6.29
CA ASN A 281 2.72 19.65 -7.20
C ASN A 281 3.29 19.68 -8.62
N GLY A 282 3.79 20.83 -9.08
CA GLY A 282 4.52 20.96 -10.34
C GLY A 282 5.80 20.13 -10.37
N LEU A 283 6.52 20.04 -9.25
CA LEU A 283 7.69 19.18 -9.11
C LEU A 283 7.35 17.71 -9.20
N VAL A 284 6.33 17.27 -8.45
CA VAL A 284 5.85 15.89 -8.49
C VAL A 284 5.49 15.49 -9.92
N PHE A 285 4.83 16.39 -10.65
CA PHE A 285 4.48 16.16 -12.05
C PHE A 285 5.71 16.05 -12.97
N LYS A 286 6.72 16.91 -12.80
CA LYS A 286 7.94 16.86 -13.62
C LYS A 286 8.84 15.68 -13.27
N ALA A 287 8.99 15.37 -11.99
CA ALA A 287 9.70 14.17 -11.52
C ALA A 287 9.08 12.90 -12.11
N ARG A 288 7.74 12.86 -12.21
CA ARG A 288 7.00 11.76 -12.85
C ARG A 288 7.27 11.63 -14.36
N ILE A 289 7.63 12.70 -15.06
CA ILE A 289 7.87 12.70 -16.52
C ILE A 289 9.33 12.35 -16.83
N LYS A 290 10.29 12.80 -16.02
CA LYS A 290 11.72 12.70 -16.33
C LYS A 290 12.42 11.45 -15.80
N SER A 291 11.76 10.64 -14.98
CA SER A 291 12.36 9.44 -14.40
C SER A 291 12.43 8.29 -15.44
N ASN A 292 13.25 8.51 -16.48
CA ASN A 292 13.65 7.51 -17.47
C ASN A 292 14.78 6.62 -16.94
N VAL A 293 15.27 6.85 -15.71
CA VAL A 293 16.28 6.01 -15.06
C VAL A 293 15.56 4.87 -14.33
N LYS A 294 15.58 3.67 -14.91
CA LYS A 294 15.03 2.43 -14.33
C LYS A 294 15.82 2.01 -13.07
N GLY A 295 15.63 2.72 -11.96
CA GLY A 295 16.16 2.38 -10.64
C GLY A 295 15.16 1.54 -9.84
N GLY A 296 15.65 0.75 -8.87
CA GLY A 296 14.78 -0.12 -8.08
C GLY A 296 13.80 0.65 -7.20
N MET A 297 14.19 1.83 -6.70
CA MET A 297 13.32 2.72 -5.94
C MET A 297 12.10 3.17 -6.75
N GLU A 298 12.33 3.48 -8.03
CA GLU A 298 11.27 3.91 -8.94
C GLU A 298 10.34 2.73 -9.28
N GLU A 299 10.87 1.53 -9.50
CA GLU A 299 10.05 0.33 -9.74
C GLU A 299 9.13 0.02 -8.54
N ILE A 300 9.64 0.15 -7.30
CA ILE A 300 8.86 -0.04 -6.07
C ILE A 300 7.76 1.03 -5.93
N MET A 301 8.07 2.29 -6.24
CA MET A 301 7.10 3.38 -6.21
C MET A 301 6.04 3.23 -7.31
N TYR A 302 6.45 2.97 -8.56
CA TYR A 302 5.56 2.87 -9.72
C TYR A 302 4.61 1.67 -9.63
N SER A 303 5.06 0.55 -9.04
CA SER A 303 4.20 -0.59 -8.73
C SER A 303 3.15 -0.24 -7.65
N GLY A 304 3.39 0.79 -6.85
CA GLY A 304 2.55 1.18 -5.72
C GLY A 304 2.67 0.22 -4.54
N SER A 305 3.81 -0.46 -4.42
CA SER A 305 4.10 -1.39 -3.33
C SER A 305 4.49 -0.65 -2.06
N LYS A 306 5.45 0.29 -2.14
CA LYS A 306 5.85 1.14 -1.02
C LYS A 306 6.35 2.50 -1.50
N GLY A 307 6.02 3.54 -0.74
CA GLY A 307 6.41 4.93 -1.05
C GLY A 307 5.54 5.60 -2.12
N ASN A 308 5.50 6.93 -2.05
CA ASN A 308 4.79 7.80 -2.98
C ASN A 308 5.79 8.76 -3.67
N TYR A 309 5.33 9.47 -4.71
CA TYR A 309 6.16 10.48 -5.39
C TYR A 309 6.66 11.57 -4.45
N ASP A 310 5.88 11.95 -3.44
CA ASP A 310 6.31 12.92 -2.43
C ASP A 310 7.57 12.45 -1.70
N ASN A 311 7.71 11.14 -1.43
CA ASN A 311 8.91 10.60 -0.80
C ASN A 311 10.14 10.75 -1.71
N VAL A 312 9.98 10.47 -3.01
CA VAL A 312 11.08 10.63 -4.00
C VAL A 312 11.46 12.11 -4.13
N VAL A 313 10.47 13.02 -4.17
CA VAL A 313 10.72 14.47 -4.22
C VAL A 313 11.45 14.95 -2.97
N GLN A 314 11.06 14.49 -1.78
CA GLN A 314 11.72 14.82 -0.52
C GLN A 314 13.16 14.29 -0.44
N MET A 315 13.40 13.10 -0.96
CA MET A 315 14.73 12.50 -0.99
C MET A 315 15.65 13.17 -2.01
N ARG A 316 15.15 13.48 -3.21
CA ARG A 316 15.97 14.01 -4.32
C ARG A 316 16.05 15.54 -4.35
N HIS A 317 14.92 16.23 -4.24
CA HIS A 317 14.80 17.64 -4.63
C HIS A 317 14.72 18.60 -3.45
N LEU A 318 13.66 18.51 -2.64
CA LEU A 318 13.43 19.39 -1.49
C LEU A 318 12.49 18.73 -0.49
N LEU A 319 12.79 18.91 0.81
CA LEU A 319 11.92 18.42 1.88
C LEU A 319 10.58 19.18 1.93
N GLY A 320 10.64 20.51 1.72
CA GLY A 320 9.48 21.38 1.61
C GLY A 320 9.05 22.03 2.94
N GLN A 321 7.91 22.71 2.87
CA GLN A 321 7.38 23.50 3.97
C GLN A 321 6.96 22.63 5.16
N GLN A 322 7.55 22.89 6.32
CA GLN A 322 7.15 22.28 7.58
C GLN A 322 5.94 23.03 8.16
N ILE A 323 4.99 22.27 8.68
CA ILE A 323 3.74 22.78 9.27
C ILE A 323 3.70 22.30 10.71
N VAL A 324 3.39 23.22 11.63
CA VAL A 324 3.18 22.97 13.05
C VAL A 324 1.82 23.53 13.45
N SER A 325 0.95 22.69 14.00
CA SER A 325 -0.42 23.05 14.42
C SER A 325 -1.22 23.73 13.29
N ASP A 326 -1.23 23.09 12.12
CA ASP A 326 -1.87 23.55 10.88
C ASP A 326 -1.37 24.92 10.37
N GLN A 327 -0.25 25.42 10.88
CA GLN A 327 0.33 26.69 10.46
C GLN A 327 1.83 26.60 10.18
N ARG A 328 2.37 27.56 9.41
CA ARG A 328 3.82 27.72 9.32
C ARG A 328 4.35 28.15 10.71
N PRO A 329 5.55 27.71 11.12
CA PRO A 329 6.19 28.17 12.35
C PRO A 329 6.04 29.69 12.56
N GLN A 330 5.41 30.09 13.66
CA GLN A 330 5.03 31.49 13.88
C GLN A 330 6.19 32.35 14.39
N VAL A 331 7.04 31.75 15.23
CA VAL A 331 8.19 32.41 15.81
C VAL A 331 9.42 31.97 15.02
N PRO A 332 10.07 32.89 14.28
CA PRO A 332 11.30 32.55 13.60
C PRO A 332 12.39 32.31 14.64
N LEU A 333 13.32 31.41 14.31
CA LEU A 333 14.44 31.11 15.18
C LEU A 333 15.36 32.34 15.37
N ILE A 334 16.15 32.33 16.45
CA ILE A 334 17.00 33.47 16.87
C ILE A 334 18.02 33.95 15.82
N HIS A 335 18.32 33.12 14.82
CA HIS A 335 19.23 33.43 13.72
C HIS A 335 18.58 34.28 12.63
N PHE A 336 17.25 34.31 12.58
CA PHE A 336 16.48 35.17 11.70
C PHE A 336 16.07 36.45 12.44
N LYS A 337 15.80 37.53 11.70
CA LYS A 337 15.31 38.76 12.32
C LYS A 337 13.92 38.51 12.89
N GLY A 338 13.63 39.01 14.10
CA GLY A 338 12.44 38.65 14.89
C GLY A 338 11.05 38.96 14.28
N ARG A 339 10.99 39.46 13.04
CA ARG A 339 9.76 39.67 12.26
C ARG A 339 9.90 39.23 10.79
N GLU A 340 10.90 38.44 10.47
CA GLU A 340 11.10 37.98 9.10
C GLU A 340 9.98 37.01 8.71
N LEU A 341 9.35 37.29 7.56
CA LEU A 341 8.28 36.48 6.98
C LEU A 341 8.79 35.55 5.88
N SER A 342 10.12 35.53 5.69
CA SER A 342 10.77 34.69 4.68
C SER A 342 10.37 33.23 4.86
N PRO A 343 10.15 32.50 3.75
CA PRO A 343 9.88 31.07 3.78
C PRO A 343 10.88 30.32 4.64
N GLU A 344 12.17 30.67 4.57
CA GLU A 344 13.24 30.09 5.40
C GLU A 344 13.00 30.32 6.89
N ALA A 345 12.74 31.58 7.28
CA ALA A 345 12.44 31.94 8.66
C ALA A 345 11.15 31.28 9.16
N ARG A 346 10.24 30.91 8.25
CA ARG A 346 8.94 30.28 8.51
C ARG A 346 8.92 28.78 8.20
N GLY A 347 10.07 28.09 8.17
CA GLY A 347 10.13 26.63 8.13
C GLY A 347 10.05 25.98 6.73
N MET A 348 10.35 26.72 5.67
CA MET A 348 10.59 26.15 4.35
C MET A 348 11.99 25.52 4.31
N CYS A 349 12.04 24.23 4.00
CA CYS A 349 13.30 23.51 3.80
C CYS A 349 13.55 23.31 2.30
N TYR A 350 14.59 23.96 1.79
CA TYR A 350 15.01 23.86 0.38
C TYR A 350 15.95 22.67 0.14
N SER A 351 16.65 22.22 1.17
CA SER A 351 17.55 21.07 1.08
C SER A 351 16.76 19.76 0.96
N SER A 352 17.34 18.79 0.28
CA SER A 352 16.82 17.43 0.19
C SER A 352 17.37 16.57 1.32
N LEU A 353 16.75 15.40 1.57
CA LEU A 353 17.30 14.45 2.54
C LEU A 353 18.62 13.83 2.09
N SER A 354 18.90 13.78 0.77
CA SER A 354 20.16 13.24 0.25
C SER A 354 21.34 14.19 0.41
N GLU A 355 21.11 15.49 0.28
CA GLU A 355 22.15 16.51 0.48
C GLU A 355 22.42 16.80 1.96
N GLY A 356 21.41 16.58 2.81
CA GLY A 356 21.44 16.93 4.23
C GLY A 356 20.76 18.27 4.50
N LEU A 357 20.26 18.44 5.72
CA LEU A 357 19.53 19.63 6.14
C LEU A 357 20.44 20.61 6.88
N GLU A 358 20.21 21.90 6.68
CA GLU A 358 20.85 22.95 7.48
C GLU A 358 20.36 22.90 8.94
N PRO A 359 21.11 23.43 9.92
CA PRO A 359 20.75 23.33 11.34
C PRO A 359 19.35 23.88 11.67
N TRP A 360 18.92 24.96 11.00
CA TRP A 360 17.59 25.55 11.19
C TRP A 360 16.48 24.75 10.50
N GLU A 361 16.75 24.20 9.30
CA GLU A 361 15.85 23.29 8.60
C GLU A 361 15.62 22.00 9.41
N MET A 362 16.71 21.44 9.98
CA MET A 362 16.65 20.29 10.86
C MET A 362 15.81 20.58 12.10
N PHE A 363 15.94 21.78 12.70
CA PHE A 363 15.14 22.16 13.86
C PHE A 363 13.65 22.24 13.53
N TYR A 364 13.27 22.91 12.44
CA TYR A 364 11.87 22.99 12.02
C TYR A 364 11.31 21.61 11.64
N HIS A 365 12.10 20.78 10.97
CA HIS A 365 11.70 19.42 10.65
C HIS A 365 11.48 18.57 11.92
N ALA A 366 12.39 18.67 12.89
CA ALA A 366 12.25 17.99 14.18
C ALA A 366 11.03 18.48 14.97
N GLN A 367 10.69 19.77 14.88
CA GLN A 367 9.49 20.34 15.51
C GLN A 367 8.22 19.71 14.93
N ALA A 368 8.08 19.69 13.60
CA ALA A 368 6.93 19.08 12.93
C ALA A 368 6.85 17.55 13.15
N GLY A 369 8.01 16.87 13.13
CA GLY A 369 8.10 15.45 13.45
C GLY A 369 7.67 15.14 14.89
N ARG A 370 8.05 15.98 15.85
CA ARG A 370 7.67 15.81 17.25
C ARG A 370 6.17 16.00 17.47
N GLU A 371 5.54 16.97 16.82
CA GLU A 371 4.08 17.12 16.88
C GLU A 371 3.38 15.86 16.36
N SER A 372 3.83 15.33 15.22
CA SER A 372 3.29 14.09 14.65
C SER A 372 3.37 12.91 15.62
N ILE A 373 4.52 12.73 16.30
CA ILE A 373 4.71 11.67 17.31
C ILE A 373 3.81 11.89 18.53
N VAL A 374 3.68 13.13 19.01
CA VAL A 374 2.80 13.46 20.14
C VAL A 374 1.33 13.16 19.77
N ILE A 375 0.89 13.56 18.59
CA ILE A 375 -0.46 13.28 18.09
C ILE A 375 -0.72 11.77 18.03
N MET A 376 0.21 10.98 17.50
CA MET A 376 0.11 9.53 17.48
C MET A 376 0.01 8.94 18.90
N GLY A 377 0.74 9.51 19.86
CA GLY A 377 0.68 9.09 21.26
C GLY A 377 -0.63 9.43 21.98
N THR A 378 -1.26 10.57 21.65
CA THR A 378 -2.49 11.03 22.33
C THR A 378 -3.78 10.55 21.66
N GLN A 379 -3.83 10.50 20.32
CA GLN A 379 -5.07 10.12 19.61
C GLN A 379 -5.38 8.62 19.68
N THR A 380 -4.38 7.78 19.96
CA THR A 380 -4.57 6.33 20.10
C THR A 380 -5.48 5.96 21.27
N SER A 381 -5.44 6.69 22.40
CA SER A 381 -6.35 6.45 23.51
C SER A 381 -7.80 6.82 23.18
N ASP A 382 -8.00 7.94 22.48
CA ASP A 382 -9.33 8.48 22.18
C ASP A 382 -10.05 7.62 21.14
N THR A 383 -9.32 7.17 20.11
CA THR A 383 -9.84 6.28 19.07
C THR A 383 -10.25 4.93 19.65
N GLY A 384 -9.41 4.32 20.50
CA GLY A 384 -9.72 3.06 21.17
C GLY A 384 -10.95 3.16 22.09
N TYR A 385 -11.05 4.23 22.88
CA TYR A 385 -12.21 4.46 23.74
C TYR A 385 -13.50 4.68 22.94
N SER A 386 -13.42 5.42 21.84
CA SER A 386 -14.55 5.64 20.93
C SER A 386 -15.01 4.34 20.28
N GLN A 387 -14.08 3.50 19.83
CA GLN A 387 -14.38 2.16 19.28
C GLN A 387 -15.09 1.29 20.32
N ARG A 388 -14.60 1.25 21.57
CA ARG A 388 -15.26 0.52 22.66
C ARG A 388 -16.67 1.01 22.94
N LYS A 389 -16.90 2.33 22.96
CA LYS A 389 -18.24 2.92 23.13
C LYS A 389 -19.18 2.46 22.02
N LEU A 390 -18.75 2.54 20.77
CA LEU A 390 -19.56 2.11 19.62
C LEU A 390 -19.93 0.63 19.69
N VAL A 391 -18.97 -0.24 20.01
CA VAL A 391 -19.24 -1.68 20.19
C VAL A 391 -20.26 -1.89 21.29
N LYS A 392 -20.12 -1.22 22.44
CA LYS A 392 -21.06 -1.35 23.57
C LYS A 392 -22.48 -0.87 23.26
N PHE A 393 -22.63 0.15 22.43
CA PHE A 393 -23.96 0.59 21.99
C PHE A 393 -24.61 -0.37 20.98
N MET A 394 -23.82 -1.07 20.16
CA MET A 394 -24.32 -1.87 19.04
C MET A 394 -24.29 -3.39 19.26
N GLU A 395 -23.66 -3.91 20.32
CA GLU A 395 -23.47 -5.35 20.55
C GLU A 395 -24.77 -6.17 20.61
N ASN A 396 -25.89 -5.53 20.96
CA ASN A 396 -27.20 -6.17 21.09
C ASN A 396 -28.06 -6.08 19.82
N ILE A 397 -27.53 -5.53 18.73
CA ILE A 397 -28.25 -5.36 17.47
C ILE A 397 -27.98 -6.57 16.58
N VAL A 398 -29.01 -7.34 16.25
CA VAL A 398 -28.89 -8.58 15.45
C VAL A 398 -29.97 -8.64 14.37
N VAL A 399 -29.62 -9.19 13.22
CA VAL A 399 -30.55 -9.47 12.12
C VAL A 399 -31.36 -10.73 12.44
N SER A 400 -32.68 -10.59 12.51
CA SER A 400 -33.58 -11.72 12.74
C SER A 400 -33.76 -12.57 11.49
N LYS A 401 -34.29 -13.80 11.65
CA LYS A 401 -34.60 -14.71 10.54
C LYS A 401 -35.56 -14.12 9.49
N HIS A 402 -36.32 -13.08 9.85
CA HIS A 402 -37.25 -12.40 8.96
C HIS A 402 -36.63 -11.18 8.25
N GLY A 403 -35.31 -10.98 8.35
CA GLY A 403 -34.61 -9.85 7.73
C GLY A 403 -34.74 -8.52 8.48
N VAL A 404 -35.46 -8.50 9.61
CA VAL A 404 -35.63 -7.31 10.46
C VAL A 404 -34.45 -7.19 11.43
N VAL A 405 -33.89 -5.99 11.58
CA VAL A 405 -32.84 -5.68 12.54
C VAL A 405 -33.47 -5.32 13.88
N LYS A 406 -33.18 -6.12 14.91
CA LYS A 406 -33.76 -5.96 16.25
C LYS A 406 -32.68 -5.74 17.28
N HIS A 407 -33.00 -4.93 18.28
CA HIS A 407 -32.26 -4.86 19.53
C HIS A 407 -32.71 -5.99 20.47
N SER A 408 -31.89 -6.35 21.46
CA SER A 408 -32.17 -7.44 22.43
C SER A 408 -33.49 -7.27 23.22
N ASN A 409 -34.01 -6.04 23.31
CA ASN A 409 -35.30 -5.72 23.95
C ASN A 409 -36.50 -5.87 23.01
N GLY A 410 -36.30 -6.41 21.80
CA GLY A 410 -37.36 -6.60 20.80
C GLY A 410 -37.70 -5.36 19.98
N LYS A 411 -37.10 -4.19 20.24
CA LYS A 411 -37.30 -3.00 19.43
C LYS A 411 -36.70 -3.18 18.03
N ILE A 412 -37.46 -2.81 17.02
CA ILE A 412 -37.03 -2.82 15.62
C ILE A 412 -36.21 -1.55 15.37
N VAL A 413 -35.06 -1.71 14.75
CA VAL A 413 -34.15 -0.62 14.36
C VAL A 413 -34.21 -0.38 12.86
N GLN A 414 -34.26 -1.46 12.05
CA GLN A 414 -34.39 -1.42 10.59
C GLN A 414 -35.22 -2.59 10.07
#